data_AF-A0A1Z4GB55-F1
#
_entry.id   AF-A0A1Z4GB55-F1
#
_cell.length_a   1.000
_cell.length_b   1.000
_cell.length_c   1.000
_cell.angle_alpha   90.00
_cell.angle_beta   90.00
_cell.angle_gamma   90.00
#
_symmetry.space_group_name_H-M   'P 1'
#
loop_
_entity.id
_entity.type
_entity.pdbx_description
1 polymer ?
#
loop_
_entity_poly.entity_id
_entity_poly.type
_entity_poly.pdbx_seq_one_letter_code
_entity_poly.pdbx_strand_id
1 'polypeptide(L)' 'MNIIANAIDALEESNIGKSFAEILANSNRIIITTSIVDKYVKISIADNGQRITEKVKQKIFDHLFTTKGVVRKQV' A
#
# COMPACT_ATOMS: atom_id res chain seq x y z
N MET A 1 -7.86 -7.53 5.64
CA MET A 1 -6.76 -7.04 4.78
C MET A 1 -7.37 -6.53 3.48
N ASN A 2 -7.18 -5.25 3.13
CA ASN A 2 -7.66 -4.66 1.87
C ASN A 2 -6.44 -4.13 1.11
N ILE A 3 -5.88 -4.97 0.22
CA ILE A 3 -4.57 -4.72 -0.39
C ILE A 3 -4.60 -3.50 -1.32
N ILE A 4 -5.67 -3.34 -2.09
CA ILE A 4 -5.81 -2.21 -3.03
C ILE A 4 -5.98 -0.89 -2.27
N ALA A 5 -6.80 -0.86 -1.22
CA ALA A 5 -6.94 0.35 -0.40
C ALA A 5 -5.60 0.76 0.23
N ASN A 6 -4.87 -0.20 0.80
CA ASN A 6 -3.54 0.08 1.37
C ASN A 6 -2.54 0.61 0.33
N ALA A 7 -2.60 0.13 -0.92
CA ALA A 7 -1.78 0.65 -2.00
C ALA A 7 -2.16 2.08 -2.42
N ILE A 8 -3.46 2.42 -2.45
CA ILE A 8 -3.93 3.79 -2.70
C ILE A 8 -3.44 4.73 -1.60
N ASP A 9 -3.60 4.35 -0.33
CA ASP A 9 -3.15 5.19 0.80
C ASP A 9 -1.62 5.42 0.73
N ALA A 10 -0.83 4.40 0.41
CA ALA A 10 0.62 4.53 0.27
C ALA A 10 1.04 5.48 -0.86
N LEU A 11 0.25 5.54 -1.95
CA LEU A 11 0.46 6.46 -3.04
C LEU A 11 0.09 7.89 -2.65
N GLU A 12 -1.04 8.08 -1.96
CA GLU A 12 -1.47 9.39 -1.44
C GLU A 12 -0.45 9.96 -0.44
N GLU A 13 0.01 9.15 0.51
CA GLU A 13 1.06 9.52 1.47
C GLU A 13 2.35 9.93 0.75
N SER A 14 2.72 9.25 -0.34
CA SER A 14 3.90 9.58 -1.16
C SER A 14 3.78 10.89 -1.94
N ASN A 15 2.58 11.43 -2.06
CA ASN A 15 2.33 12.68 -2.79
C ASN A 15 2.30 13.91 -1.87
N ILE A 16 2.34 13.71 -0.55
CA ILE A 16 2.43 14.81 0.41
C ILE A 16 3.68 15.63 0.11
N GLY A 17 3.49 16.93 -0.12
CA GLY A 17 4.57 17.88 -0.41
C GLY A 17 5.06 17.90 -1.86
N LYS A 18 4.50 17.08 -2.76
CA LYS A 18 4.81 17.11 -4.20
C LYS A 18 3.85 18.03 -4.96
N SER A 19 4.37 18.74 -5.94
CA SER A 19 3.58 19.46 -6.93
C SER A 19 2.90 18.49 -7.90
N PHE A 20 1.86 18.96 -8.59
CA PHE A 20 1.18 18.18 -9.63
C PHE A 20 2.13 17.74 -10.75
N ALA A 21 3.08 18.61 -11.15
CA ALA A 21 4.07 18.29 -12.18
C ALA A 21 5.00 17.15 -11.74
N GLU A 22 5.42 17.12 -10.48
CA GLU A 22 6.26 16.04 -9.93
C GLU A 22 5.50 14.72 -9.84
N ILE A 23 4.21 14.77 -9.50
CA ILE A 23 3.32 13.59 -9.48
C ILE A 23 3.14 13.05 -10.90
N LEU A 24 2.92 13.90 -11.90
CA LEU A 24 2.81 13.47 -13.30
C LEU A 24 4.11 12.82 -13.79
N ALA A 25 5.25 13.44 -13.49
CA ALA A 25 6.57 12.92 -13.86
C ALA A 25 6.85 11.54 -13.23
N ASN A 26 6.30 11.27 -12.04
CA ASN A 26 6.43 10.00 -11.33
C ASN A 26 5.04 9.41 -11.02
N SER A 27 4.26 9.18 -12.07
CA SER A 27 2.86 8.77 -11.95
C SER A 27 2.67 7.59 -10.99
N ASN A 28 1.71 7.75 -10.08
CA ASN A 28 1.23 6.69 -9.20
C ASN A 28 0.80 5.47 -10.01
N ARG A 29 1.18 4.27 -9.56
CA ARG A 29 0.91 3.03 -10.27
C ARG A 29 0.63 1.91 -9.28
N ILE A 30 -0.42 1.15 -9.57
CA ILE A 30 -0.68 -0.16 -8.98
C ILE A 30 -0.65 -1.17 -10.11
N ILE A 31 0.21 -2.18 -10.00
CA ILE A 31 0.36 -3.27 -10.95
C ILE A 31 -0.25 -4.52 -10.32
N ILE A 32 -1.26 -5.08 -10.99
CA ILE A 32 -1.84 -6.37 -10.62
C ILE A 32 -1.42 -7.38 -11.67
N THR A 33 -0.77 -8.45 -11.24
CA THR A 33 -0.34 -9.53 -12.12
C THR A 33 -0.89 -10.85 -11.61
N THR A 34 -1.57 -11.56 -12.50
CA THR A 34 -2.09 -12.89 -12.22
C THR A 34 -1.30 -13.90 -13.05
N SER A 35 -0.89 -14.99 -12.41
CA SER A 35 -0.15 -16.08 -13.05
C SER A 35 -0.52 -17.41 -12.40
N ILE A 36 -0.28 -18.51 -13.11
CA ILE A 36 -0.39 -19.85 -12.54
C ILE A 36 1.02 -20.26 -12.09
N VAL A 37 1.12 -20.76 -10.85
CA VAL A 37 2.34 -21.32 -10.29
C VAL A 37 1.98 -22.68 -9.71
N ASP A 38 2.49 -23.75 -10.32
CA ASP A 38 2.09 -25.14 -10.07
C ASP A 38 0.57 -25.36 -10.16
N LYS A 39 -0.08 -25.62 -9.03
CA LYS A 39 -1.53 -25.83 -8.91
C LYS A 39 -2.27 -24.61 -8.34
N TYR A 40 -1.58 -23.49 -8.18
CA TYR A 40 -2.10 -22.29 -7.53
C TYR A 40 -2.19 -21.12 -8.50
N VAL A 41 -3.18 -20.26 -8.26
CA VAL A 41 -3.22 -18.92 -8.87
C VAL A 41 -2.45 -17.97 -7.98
N LYS A 42 -1.39 -17.37 -8.52
CA LYS A 42 -0.62 -16.31 -7.88
C LYS A 42 -1.13 -14.96 -8.35
N ILE A 43 -1.64 -14.17 -7.42
CA ILE A 43 -2.00 -12.76 -7.63
C ILE A 43 -0.92 -11.92 -6.93
N SER A 44 -0.21 -11.10 -7.69
CA SER A 44 0.78 -10.14 -7.18
C SER A 44 0.21 -8.74 -7.34
N ILE A 45 0.26 -7.94 -6.28
CA ILE A 45 -0.16 -6.54 -6.27
C ILE A 45 1.06 -5.74 -5.82
N ALA A 46 1.50 -4.80 -6.66
CA ALA A 46 2.65 -3.95 -6.38
C ALA A 46 2.30 -2.48 -6.65
N ASP A 47 2.70 -1.59 -5.75
CA ASP A 47 2.59 -0.14 -5.92
C ASP A 47 3.97 0.53 -5.92
N ASN A 48 4.02 1.77 -6.39
CA ASN A 48 5.21 2.62 -6.32
C ASN A 48 5.08 3.74 -5.25
N GLY A 49 4.25 3.51 -4.23
CA GLY A 49 4.05 4.42 -3.12
C GLY A 49 5.11 4.26 -2.02
N GLN A 50 4.73 4.63 -0.81
CA GLN A 50 5.65 4.71 0.30
C GLN A 50 6.02 3.30 0.76
N ARG A 51 7.32 3.03 0.86
CA ARG A 51 7.81 1.71 1.26
C ARG A 51 7.51 1.44 2.73
N ILE A 52 7.22 0.18 3.03
CA ILE A 52 7.12 -0.32 4.40
C ILE A 52 8.54 -0.50 4.96
N THR A 53 8.79 0.04 6.16
CA THR A 53 10.07 -0.20 6.86
C THR A 53 10.16 -1.65 7.33
N GLU A 54 11.37 -2.22 7.42
CA GLU A 54 11.53 -3.61 7.87
C GLU A 54 10.94 -3.88 9.25
N LYS A 55 10.98 -2.90 10.16
CA LYS A 55 10.33 -2.98 11.48
C LYS A 55 8.81 -3.11 11.40
N VAL A 56 8.17 -2.39 10.48
CA VAL A 56 6.71 -2.44 10.28
C VAL A 56 6.32 -3.72 9.54
N LYS A 57 7.12 -4.14 8.55
CA LYS A 57 6.90 -5.35 7.74
C LYS A 57 6.76 -6.62 8.60
N GLN A 58 7.51 -6.71 9.70
CA GLN A 58 7.42 -7.83 10.64
C GLN A 58 6.09 -7.90 11.40
N LYS A 59 5.31 -6.81 11.43
CA LYS A 59 4.08 -6.68 12.23
C LYS A 59 2.80 -6.58 11.40
N ILE A 60 2.88 -6.56 10.06
CA ILE A 60 1.71 -6.30 9.19
C ILE A 60 0.61 -7.37 9.30
N PHE A 61 0.96 -8.55 9.82
CA PHE A 61 0.03 -9.66 10.07
C PHE A 61 -0.36 -9.79 11.55
N ASP A 62 0.20 -8.95 12.44
CA ASP A 62 -0.17 -8.92 13.84
C ASP A 62 -1.63 -8.43 13.95
N HIS A 63 -2.41 -9.14 14.77
CA HIS A 63 -3.82 -8.80 14.94
C HIS A 63 -3.97 -7.36 15.46
N LEU A 64 -4.84 -6.58 14.81
CA LEU A 64 -5.13 -5.17 15.11
C LEU A 64 -3.97 -4.18 14.92
N PHE A 65 -2.80 -4.62 14.45
CA PHE A 65 -1.71 -3.69 14.14
C PHE A 65 -2.08 -2.81 12.94
N THR A 66 -1.86 -1.50 13.08
CA THR A 66 -2.09 -0.52 12.02
C THR A 66 -1.13 0.65 12.18
N THR A 67 -0.61 1.17 11.07
CA THR A 67 0.11 2.45 11.01
C THR A 67 -0.83 3.63 10.78
N LYS A 68 -2.05 3.36 10.30
CA LYS A 68 -3.11 4.37 10.15
C LYS A 68 -3.56 4.78 11.54
N GLY A 69 -3.63 6.09 11.80
CA GLY A 69 -4.09 6.63 13.08
C GLY A 69 -5.46 6.06 13.45
N VAL A 70 -5.58 5.44 14.62
CA VAL A 70 -6.87 4.97 15.13
C VAL A 70 -7.66 6.19 15.57
N VAL A 71 -8.62 6.63 14.75
CA VAL A 71 -9.63 7.57 15.21
C VAL A 71 -10.59 6.79 16.12
N ARG A 72 -10.36 6.83 17.44
CA ARG A 72 -11.41 6.43 18.38
C ARG A 72 -12.56 7.40 18.19
N LYS A 73 -13.64 6.98 17.53
CA LYS A 73 -14.93 7.67 17.67
C LYS A 73 -15.31 7.55 19.14
N GLN A 74 -15.09 8.61 19.91
CA GLN A 74 -15.79 8.79 21.17
C GLN A 74 -17.27 8.83 20.81
N VAL A 75 -18.00 7.82 21.27
CA VAL A 75 -19.47 7.81 21.33
C VAL A 75 -19.85 8.42 22.66
#